data_AF-A0A1W1CV88-F1
#
_entry.id   AF-A0A1W1CV88-F1
#
_cell.length_a   1.000
_cell.length_b   1.000
_cell.length_c   1.000
_cell.angle_alpha   90.00
_cell.angle_beta   90.00
_cell.angle_gamma   90.00
#
_symmetry.space_group_name_H-M   'P 1'
#
loop_
_entity.id
_entity.type
_entity.pdbx_description
1 polymer ?
#
loop_
_entity_poly.entity_id
_entity_poly.type
_entity_poly.pdbx_seq_one_letter_code
_entity_poly.pdbx_strand_id
1 'polypeptide(L)'
;MACDNTNVVPLEEEPETIETNQEKKENSMSSTLVMRKTPEFTMEAYDAKTGHYTTVDSKDYEGKWHVVCFYPADFTFVCPTELAAMNAKADEFEKMGVEILAVSTDTKFSHKRFVETEPVLKDFKLTIGADGTGEVSRAFGVYLEDEGVALRGRFLIDPHGVCVAQEVQAPSVGRNVNEFLRQVEAWQHAEKTGEVCPANWRPGKKTLPVNTEAEKMTGRVGDYVTIEELLS
;
A
#
# COMPACT_ATOMS: atom_id res chain seq x y z
N MET A 1 -7.91 -15.92 -76.82
CA MET A 1 -6.83 -16.94 -76.88
C MET A 1 -6.44 -17.24 -75.44
N ALA A 2 -7.06 -18.28 -74.89
CA ALA A 2 -6.42 -19.57 -74.53
C ALA A 2 -5.50 -19.39 -73.31
N CYS A 3 -6.03 -19.60 -72.10
CA CYS A 3 -6.08 -20.88 -71.37
C CYS A 3 -4.71 -21.22 -70.75
N ASP A 4 -4.65 -21.20 -69.42
CA ASP A 4 -3.90 -22.24 -68.72
C ASP A 4 -4.68 -22.68 -67.48
N ASN A 5 -4.89 -24.00 -67.42
CA ASN A 5 -5.65 -24.71 -66.40
C ASN A 5 -4.66 -25.35 -65.44
N THR A 6 -4.74 -25.01 -64.15
CA THR A 6 -4.29 -25.94 -63.10
C THR A 6 -5.39 -26.07 -62.05
N ASN A 7 -5.97 -27.27 -62.06
CA ASN A 7 -6.89 -27.78 -61.05
C ASN A 7 -6.24 -27.71 -59.67
N VAL A 8 -6.87 -27.01 -58.73
CA VAL A 8 -6.60 -27.20 -57.30
C VAL A 8 -7.83 -27.86 -56.70
N VAL A 9 -7.62 -29.10 -56.24
CA VAL A 9 -8.57 -29.96 -55.54
C VAL A 9 -8.91 -29.32 -54.17
N PRO A 10 -10.16 -29.38 -53.68
CA PRO A 10 -10.47 -28.90 -52.34
C PRO A 10 -9.85 -29.83 -51.29
N LEU A 11 -9.12 -29.26 -50.32
CA LEU A 11 -8.70 -30.01 -49.13
C LEU A 11 -9.90 -30.12 -48.19
N GLU A 12 -10.24 -31.36 -47.83
CA GLU A 12 -11.23 -31.72 -46.81
C GLU A 12 -10.77 -31.23 -45.43
N GLU A 13 -11.68 -30.63 -44.67
CA GLU A 13 -11.45 -30.27 -43.27
C GLU A 13 -11.55 -31.53 -42.39
N GLU A 14 -10.45 -31.94 -41.76
CA GLU A 14 -10.50 -32.81 -40.59
C GLU A 14 -10.47 -31.95 -39.30
N PRO A 15 -11.29 -32.28 -38.27
CA PRO A 15 -11.26 -31.54 -37.02
C PRO A 15 -10.08 -32.04 -36.17
N GLU A 16 -8.98 -31.29 -36.17
CA GLU A 16 -7.94 -31.47 -35.16
C GLU A 16 -8.47 -30.97 -33.81
N THR A 17 -8.76 -31.90 -32.92
CA THR A 17 -8.93 -31.66 -31.49
C THR A 17 -7.60 -31.23 -30.90
N ILE A 18 -7.36 -29.92 -30.82
CA ILE A 18 -6.26 -29.36 -30.03
C ILE A 18 -6.68 -29.37 -28.57
N GLU A 19 -6.27 -30.41 -27.84
CA GLU A 19 -6.19 -30.38 -26.38
C GLU A 19 -5.21 -29.27 -25.99
N THR A 20 -5.75 -28.10 -25.63
CA THR A 20 -4.93 -27.06 -25.02
C THR A 20 -4.72 -27.43 -23.56
N ASN A 21 -3.51 -27.93 -23.26
CA ASN A 21 -2.92 -27.88 -21.92
C ASN A 21 -2.74 -26.40 -21.52
N GLN A 22 -3.84 -25.75 -21.15
CA GLN A 22 -3.78 -24.57 -20.32
C GLN A 22 -3.53 -25.05 -18.90
N GLU A 23 -2.26 -25.16 -18.53
CA GLU A 23 -1.89 -24.95 -17.13
C GLU A 23 -2.35 -23.54 -16.77
N LYS A 24 -3.59 -23.45 -16.28
CA LYS A 24 -4.04 -22.33 -15.45
C LYS A 24 -3.02 -22.25 -14.33
N LYS A 25 -2.07 -21.33 -14.48
CA LYS A 25 -1.27 -20.83 -13.37
C LYS A 25 -2.30 -20.37 -12.34
N GLU A 26 -2.51 -21.20 -11.32
CA GLU A 26 -3.43 -20.87 -10.23
C GLU A 26 -3.09 -19.46 -9.80
N ASN A 27 -4.09 -18.58 -9.83
CA ASN A 27 -4.00 -17.27 -9.20
C ASN A 27 -3.58 -17.53 -7.77
N SER A 28 -2.28 -17.37 -7.50
CA SER A 28 -1.73 -17.33 -6.16
C SER A 28 -2.55 -16.27 -5.44
N MET A 29 -3.45 -16.72 -4.57
CA MET A 29 -4.29 -15.88 -3.72
C MET A 29 -3.47 -14.68 -3.27
N SER A 30 -4.01 -13.46 -3.49
CA SER A 30 -3.33 -12.19 -3.22
C SER A 30 -2.48 -12.32 -1.95
N SER A 31 -1.19 -12.44 -2.18
CA SER A 31 -0.28 -12.88 -1.14
C SER A 31 0.04 -11.64 -0.34
N THR A 32 -0.56 -11.53 0.85
CA THR A 32 -0.32 -10.43 1.79
C THR A 32 1.16 -10.06 1.87
N LEU A 33 1.47 -8.77 1.92
CA LEU A 33 2.84 -8.30 2.15
C LEU A 33 3.22 -8.33 3.64
N VAL A 34 2.26 -8.52 4.53
CA VAL A 34 2.53 -8.56 5.97
C VAL A 34 3.49 -9.71 6.31
N MET A 35 4.49 -9.42 7.14
CA MET A 35 5.63 -10.26 7.49
C MET A 35 6.60 -10.56 6.34
N ARG A 36 6.57 -9.78 5.25
CA ARG A 36 7.50 -9.94 4.13
C ARG A 36 8.32 -8.68 3.93
N LYS A 37 9.52 -8.86 3.38
CA LYS A 37 10.30 -7.76 2.83
C LYS A 37 9.48 -7.09 1.73
N THR A 38 9.39 -5.77 1.78
CA THR A 38 8.67 -5.04 0.73
C THR A 38 9.44 -5.06 -0.58
N PRO A 39 8.75 -4.93 -1.73
CA PRO A 39 9.40 -4.81 -3.02
C PRO A 39 10.36 -3.61 -3.06
N GLU A 40 11.49 -3.79 -3.72
CA GLU A 40 12.36 -2.66 -4.09
C GLU A 40 11.67 -1.82 -5.17
N PHE A 41 11.89 -0.50 -5.13
CA PHE A 41 11.38 0.41 -6.14
C PHE A 41 12.31 1.60 -6.30
N THR A 42 12.30 2.15 -7.52
CA THR A 42 12.88 3.45 -7.84
C THR A 42 11.91 4.14 -8.78
N MET A 43 11.49 5.38 -8.47
CA MET A 43 10.58 6.12 -9.34
C MET A 43 10.85 7.62 -9.28
N GLU A 44 10.46 8.33 -10.34
CA GLU A 44 10.43 9.79 -10.28
C GLU A 44 9.34 10.25 -9.30
N ALA A 45 9.52 11.43 -8.72
CA ALA A 45 8.59 11.95 -7.72
C ALA A 45 8.49 13.48 -7.78
N TYR A 46 7.46 14.00 -7.13
CA TYR A 46 7.35 15.40 -6.77
C TYR A 46 7.49 15.54 -5.26
N ASP A 47 8.50 16.30 -4.81
CA ASP A 47 8.67 16.66 -3.41
C ASP A 47 8.01 18.02 -3.18
N ALA A 48 6.88 18.00 -2.47
CA ALA A 48 6.12 19.22 -2.20
C ALA A 48 6.79 20.15 -1.18
N LYS A 49 7.66 19.63 -0.30
CA LYS A 49 8.41 20.42 0.68
C LYS A 49 9.44 21.31 0.00
N THR A 50 10.09 20.81 -1.05
CA THR A 50 11.05 21.58 -1.85
C THR A 50 10.42 22.24 -3.07
N GLY A 51 9.26 21.78 -3.54
CA GLY A 51 8.59 22.25 -4.75
C GLY A 51 9.24 21.77 -6.05
N HIS A 52 10.13 20.77 -5.97
CA HIS A 52 10.93 20.28 -7.09
C HIS A 52 10.67 18.80 -7.38
N TYR A 53 11.02 18.39 -8.60
CA TYR A 53 11.05 16.98 -8.96
C TYR A 53 12.28 16.32 -8.35
N THR A 54 12.12 15.06 -7.96
CA THR A 54 13.19 14.24 -7.41
C THR A 54 13.04 12.79 -7.90
N THR A 55 13.94 11.92 -7.46
CA THR A 55 13.82 10.47 -7.53
C THR A 55 13.70 9.93 -6.12
N VAL A 56 12.84 8.94 -5.90
CA VAL A 56 12.77 8.20 -4.64
C VAL A 56 13.18 6.76 -4.89
N ASP A 57 13.97 6.21 -3.97
CA ASP A 57 14.38 4.81 -3.96
C ASP A 57 13.97 4.15 -2.65
N SER A 58 13.56 2.88 -2.70
CA SER A 58 13.26 2.09 -1.50
C SER A 58 14.41 2.09 -0.47
N LYS A 59 15.66 2.26 -0.91
CA LYS A 59 16.85 2.34 -0.05
C LYS A 59 16.91 3.62 0.79
N ASP A 60 16.24 4.69 0.38
CA ASP A 60 16.20 5.96 1.13
C ASP A 60 15.50 5.79 2.50
N TYR A 61 14.71 4.71 2.63
CA TYR A 61 13.91 4.35 3.79
C TYR A 61 14.55 3.26 4.66
N GLU A 62 15.72 2.72 4.30
CA GLU A 62 16.41 1.70 5.09
C GLU A 62 16.70 2.19 6.52
N GLY A 63 16.43 1.34 7.51
CA GLY A 63 16.64 1.68 8.91
C GLY A 63 15.61 2.66 9.49
N LYS A 64 14.56 3.01 8.75
CA LYS A 64 13.49 3.91 9.19
C LYS A 64 12.14 3.23 9.12
N TRP A 65 11.27 3.59 10.05
CA TRP A 65 9.85 3.35 9.89
C TRP A 65 9.34 4.17 8.71
N HIS A 66 8.55 3.56 7.82
CA HIS A 66 7.99 4.29 6.70
C HIS A 66 6.66 3.70 6.23
N VAL A 67 5.94 4.51 5.47
CA VAL A 67 4.70 4.12 4.80
C VAL A 67 4.77 4.38 3.31
N VAL A 68 4.32 3.38 2.55
CA VAL A 68 3.92 3.57 1.15
C VAL A 68 2.40 3.60 1.10
N CYS A 69 1.85 4.73 0.64
CA CYS A 69 0.41 5.00 0.60
C CYS A 69 -0.03 5.25 -0.84
N PHE A 70 -0.67 4.25 -1.44
CA PHE A 70 -1.24 4.32 -2.77
C PHE A 70 -2.59 5.02 -2.75
N TYR A 71 -2.87 5.80 -3.79
CA TYR A 71 -4.18 6.35 -4.11
C TYR A 71 -4.47 6.23 -5.62
N PRO A 72 -5.74 6.13 -6.04
CA PRO A 72 -6.08 5.87 -7.44
C PRO A 72 -5.52 6.86 -8.46
N ALA A 73 -5.83 8.15 -8.31
CA ALA A 73 -5.42 9.18 -9.26
C ALA A 73 -5.53 10.59 -8.69
N ASP A 74 -4.71 11.49 -9.23
CA ASP A 74 -4.79 12.94 -9.09
C ASP A 74 -6.13 13.49 -9.60
N PHE A 75 -6.54 14.66 -9.12
CA PHE A 75 -7.74 15.38 -9.58
C PHE A 75 -9.06 14.58 -9.50
N THR A 76 -9.12 13.60 -8.60
CA THR A 76 -10.33 12.87 -8.23
C THR A 76 -10.90 13.37 -6.90
N PHE A 77 -11.86 12.64 -6.31
CA PHE A 77 -12.67 13.18 -5.21
C PHE A 77 -12.18 12.79 -3.82
N VAL A 78 -11.99 11.49 -3.56
CA VAL A 78 -11.59 11.00 -2.22
C VAL A 78 -10.07 11.14 -2.01
N CYS A 79 -9.26 10.96 -3.04
CA CYS A 79 -7.80 11.03 -2.98
C CYS A 79 -7.26 12.32 -2.33
N PRO A 80 -7.68 13.54 -2.74
CA PRO A 80 -7.18 14.76 -2.10
C PRO A 80 -7.55 14.84 -0.62
N THR A 81 -8.68 14.27 -0.20
CA THR A 81 -9.08 14.25 1.21
C THR A 81 -8.19 13.34 2.07
N GLU A 82 -7.77 12.18 1.55
CA GLU A 82 -6.86 11.28 2.25
C GLU A 82 -5.46 11.90 2.35
N LEU A 83 -4.97 12.48 1.25
CA LEU A 83 -3.66 13.14 1.22
C LEU A 83 -3.63 14.35 2.16
N ALA A 84 -4.68 15.18 2.18
CA ALA A 84 -4.79 16.30 3.11
C ALA A 84 -4.82 15.84 4.58
N ALA A 85 -5.57 14.77 4.89
CA ALA A 85 -5.63 14.23 6.24
C ALA A 85 -4.27 13.67 6.71
N MET A 86 -3.54 12.99 5.82
CA MET A 86 -2.16 12.55 6.08
C MET A 86 -1.21 13.74 6.25
N ASN A 87 -1.30 14.76 5.40
CA ASN A 87 -0.48 15.96 5.47
C ASN A 87 -0.68 16.74 6.77
N ALA A 88 -1.93 16.86 7.24
CA ALA A 88 -2.25 17.50 8.51
C ALA A 88 -1.60 16.79 9.73
N LYS A 89 -1.25 15.52 9.56
CA LYS A 89 -0.58 14.69 10.58
C LYS A 89 0.90 14.45 10.29
N ALA A 90 1.46 15.03 9.22
CA ALA A 90 2.83 14.80 8.79
C ALA A 90 3.85 15.09 9.91
N ASP A 91 3.67 16.18 10.66
CA ASP A 91 4.56 16.56 11.75
C ASP A 91 4.49 15.57 12.95
N GLU A 92 3.36 14.87 13.13
CA GLU A 92 3.23 13.79 14.14
C GLU A 92 3.97 12.53 13.69
N PHE A 93 3.86 12.14 12.42
CA PHE A 93 4.63 11.03 11.85
C PHE A 93 6.14 11.29 11.87
N GLU A 94 6.57 12.50 11.50
CA GLU A 94 7.98 12.90 11.53
C GLU A 94 8.55 12.81 12.97
N LYS A 95 7.79 13.24 13.99
CA LYS A 95 8.19 13.11 15.41
C LYS A 95 8.32 11.65 15.86
N MET A 96 7.53 10.75 15.28
CA MET A 96 7.64 9.30 15.51
C MET A 96 8.74 8.64 14.67
N GLY A 97 9.46 9.40 13.85
CA GLY A 97 10.48 8.86 12.93
C GLY A 97 9.88 8.03 11.80
N VAL A 98 8.65 8.33 11.37
CA VAL A 98 7.97 7.66 10.25
C VAL A 98 7.96 8.55 9.02
N GLU A 99 8.56 8.05 7.94
CA GLU A 99 8.50 8.73 6.63
C GLU A 99 7.28 8.27 5.83
N ILE A 100 6.66 9.20 5.09
CA ILE A 100 5.47 8.91 4.28
C ILE A 100 5.78 9.17 2.81
N LEU A 101 5.55 8.14 1.98
CA LEU A 101 5.55 8.24 0.52
C LEU A 101 4.12 8.01 0.01
N ALA A 102 3.55 9.03 -0.63
CA ALA A 102 2.32 8.85 -1.41
C ALA A 102 2.68 8.34 -2.81
N VAL A 103 1.84 7.51 -3.42
CA VAL A 103 2.06 6.97 -4.77
C VAL A 103 0.74 6.91 -5.54
N SER A 104 0.74 7.35 -6.80
CA SER A 104 -0.30 7.00 -7.77
C SER A 104 0.34 6.70 -9.12
N THR A 105 -0.48 6.32 -10.09
CA THR A 105 -0.03 6.02 -11.46
C THR A 105 0.09 7.29 -12.32
N ASP A 106 -0.16 8.47 -11.76
CA ASP A 106 0.03 9.74 -12.46
C ASP A 106 1.52 10.11 -12.58
N THR A 107 1.80 11.10 -13.42
CA THR A 107 3.17 11.62 -13.60
C THR A 107 3.52 12.65 -12.52
N LYS A 108 4.81 12.84 -12.24
CA LYS A 108 5.32 13.92 -11.37
C LYS A 108 4.82 15.32 -11.77
N PHE A 109 4.55 15.55 -13.06
CA PHE A 109 4.00 16.81 -13.55
C PHE A 109 2.55 17.01 -13.11
N SER A 110 1.76 15.93 -13.14
CA SER A 110 0.39 15.91 -12.61
C SER A 110 0.42 16.18 -11.12
N HIS A 111 1.23 15.45 -10.35
CA HIS A 111 1.33 15.62 -8.89
C HIS A 111 1.63 17.06 -8.49
N LYS A 112 2.60 17.69 -9.17
CA LYS A 112 2.93 19.10 -8.94
C LYS A 112 1.71 19.99 -9.14
N ARG A 113 1.01 19.85 -10.27
CA ARG A 113 -0.17 20.67 -10.55
C ARG A 113 -1.32 20.35 -9.62
N PHE A 114 -1.48 19.09 -9.22
CA PHE A 114 -2.50 18.68 -8.28
C PHE A 114 -2.30 19.37 -6.93
N VAL A 115 -1.10 19.30 -6.37
CA VAL A 115 -0.74 20.00 -5.13
C VAL A 115 -0.87 21.52 -5.26
N GLU A 116 -0.44 22.12 -6.38
CA GLU A 116 -0.48 23.57 -6.57
C GLU A 116 -1.91 24.13 -6.74
N THR A 117 -2.86 23.31 -7.20
CA THR A 117 -4.18 23.81 -7.63
C THR A 117 -5.35 23.29 -6.80
N GLU A 118 -5.22 22.14 -6.12
CA GLU A 118 -6.26 21.59 -5.25
C GLU A 118 -6.28 22.31 -3.90
N PRO A 119 -7.35 23.06 -3.55
CA PRO A 119 -7.38 23.87 -2.33
C PRO A 119 -7.15 23.09 -1.03
N VAL A 120 -7.60 21.84 -0.93
CA VAL A 120 -7.42 21.05 0.30
C VAL A 120 -5.97 20.55 0.48
N LEU A 121 -5.15 20.58 -0.58
CA LEU A 121 -3.73 20.26 -0.54
C LEU A 121 -2.84 21.50 -0.33
N LYS A 122 -3.41 22.62 0.09
CA LYS A 122 -2.62 23.79 0.47
C LYS A 122 -1.59 23.41 1.55
N ASP A 123 -0.36 23.91 1.39
CA ASP A 123 0.76 23.66 2.30
C ASP A 123 1.11 22.16 2.42
N PHE A 124 0.94 21.40 1.34
CA PHE A 124 1.35 19.99 1.25
C PHE A 124 2.86 19.83 1.43
N LYS A 125 3.27 18.84 2.21
CA LYS A 125 4.68 18.59 2.58
C LYS A 125 5.19 17.20 2.19
N LEU A 126 4.30 16.30 1.75
CA LEU A 126 4.67 14.91 1.46
C LEU A 126 5.26 14.79 0.05
N THR A 127 6.11 13.78 -0.14
CA THR A 127 6.59 13.36 -1.45
C THR A 127 5.57 12.45 -2.12
N ILE A 128 5.33 12.67 -3.41
CA ILE A 128 4.43 11.85 -4.24
C ILE A 128 5.25 11.17 -5.34
N GLY A 129 5.37 9.85 -5.28
CA GLY A 129 5.99 9.01 -6.29
C GLY A 129 5.08 8.77 -7.49
N ALA A 130 5.67 8.84 -8.69
CA ALA A 130 4.99 8.72 -9.97
C ALA A 130 5.20 7.32 -10.57
N ASP A 131 4.24 6.43 -10.35
CA ASP A 131 4.25 5.04 -10.84
C ASP A 131 3.56 4.92 -12.20
N GLY A 132 4.03 5.70 -13.19
CA GLY A 132 3.41 5.78 -14.51
C GLY A 132 3.35 4.47 -15.29
N THR A 133 4.19 3.49 -14.95
CA THR A 133 4.17 2.14 -15.55
C THR A 133 3.26 1.17 -14.81
N GLY A 134 2.85 1.49 -13.58
CA GLY A 134 2.13 0.61 -12.67
C GLY A 134 3.00 -0.51 -12.09
N GLU A 135 4.32 -0.51 -12.32
CA GLU A 135 5.21 -1.57 -11.84
C GLU A 135 5.25 -1.63 -10.32
N VAL A 136 5.30 -0.48 -9.65
CA VAL A 136 5.36 -0.43 -8.18
C VAL A 136 4.01 -0.85 -7.59
N SER A 137 2.91 -0.34 -8.13
CA SER A 137 1.56 -0.72 -7.71
C SER A 137 1.30 -2.21 -7.90
N ARG A 138 1.81 -2.82 -8.98
CA ARG A 138 1.74 -4.28 -9.20
C ARG A 138 2.58 -5.04 -8.17
N ALA A 139 3.80 -4.58 -7.90
CA ALA A 139 4.67 -5.21 -6.91
C ALA A 139 4.05 -5.19 -5.50
N PHE A 140 3.32 -4.12 -5.17
CA PHE A 140 2.55 -4.02 -3.93
C PHE A 140 1.18 -4.71 -3.98
N GLY A 141 0.79 -5.29 -5.12
CA GLY A 141 -0.45 -6.05 -5.27
C GLY A 141 -1.72 -5.20 -5.27
N VAL A 142 -1.62 -3.92 -5.62
CA VAL A 142 -2.73 -2.95 -5.57
C VAL A 142 -3.11 -2.38 -6.94
N TYR A 143 -2.40 -2.74 -8.01
CA TYR A 143 -2.74 -2.27 -9.36
C TYR A 143 -4.00 -2.96 -9.92
N LEU A 144 -4.92 -2.16 -10.47
CA LEU A 144 -6.08 -2.63 -11.22
C LEU A 144 -5.76 -2.62 -12.71
N GLU A 145 -5.48 -3.80 -13.28
CA GLU A 145 -5.07 -3.95 -14.69
C GLU A 145 -6.09 -3.36 -15.68
N ASP A 146 -7.39 -3.52 -15.40
CA ASP A 146 -8.45 -3.05 -16.29
C ASP A 146 -8.70 -1.53 -16.20
N GLU A 147 -8.25 -0.87 -15.13
CA GLU A 147 -8.49 0.55 -14.86
C GLU A 147 -7.22 1.42 -14.97
N GLY A 148 -6.03 0.83 -14.92
CA GLY A 148 -4.76 1.56 -15.01
C GLY A 148 -4.40 2.37 -13.77
N VAL A 149 -5.01 2.07 -12.63
CA VAL A 149 -4.86 2.80 -11.35
C VAL A 149 -4.57 1.86 -10.19
N ALA A 150 -4.11 2.41 -9.07
CA ALA A 150 -3.94 1.66 -7.83
C ALA A 150 -5.22 1.68 -6.96
N LEU A 151 -5.48 0.60 -6.25
CA LEU A 151 -6.37 0.59 -5.08
C LEU A 151 -5.82 1.48 -3.96
N ARG A 152 -6.66 1.78 -2.97
CA ARG A 152 -6.25 2.52 -1.77
C ARG A 152 -5.46 1.62 -0.82
N GLY A 153 -4.21 1.32 -1.19
CA GLY A 153 -3.28 0.52 -0.40
C GLY A 153 -2.42 1.36 0.53
N ARG A 154 -2.28 0.97 1.79
CA ARG A 154 -1.34 1.56 2.75
C ARG A 154 -0.55 0.46 3.43
N PHE A 155 0.77 0.57 3.38
CA PHE A 155 1.69 -0.45 3.88
C PHE A 155 2.64 0.18 4.90
N LEU A 156 2.49 -0.18 6.17
CA LEU A 156 3.40 0.22 7.24
C LEU A 156 4.59 -0.75 7.28
N ILE A 157 5.78 -0.17 7.20
CA ILE A 157 7.04 -0.90 7.01
C ILE A 157 7.99 -0.53 8.14
N ASP A 158 8.55 -1.54 8.78
CA ASP A 158 9.48 -1.39 9.89
C ASP A 158 10.90 -0.99 9.41
N PRO A 159 11.83 -0.63 10.33
CA PRO A 159 13.22 -0.30 9.98
C PRO A 159 13.99 -1.43 9.31
N HIS A 160 13.50 -2.67 9.41
CA HIS A 160 14.04 -3.83 8.73
C HIS A 160 13.46 -3.98 7.32
N GLY A 161 12.61 -3.08 6.82
CA GLY A 161 11.99 -3.18 5.50
C GLY A 161 10.95 -4.29 5.41
N VAL A 162 10.41 -4.75 6.55
CA VAL A 162 9.32 -5.73 6.61
C VAL A 162 7.99 -5.00 6.76
N CYS A 163 7.01 -5.34 5.93
CA CYS A 163 5.66 -4.82 6.10
C CYS A 163 5.01 -5.46 7.33
N VAL A 164 4.64 -4.65 8.32
CA VAL A 164 4.02 -5.12 9.57
C VAL A 164 2.51 -4.92 9.58
N ALA A 165 1.99 -3.97 8.80
CA ALA A 165 0.55 -3.80 8.60
C ALA A 165 0.26 -3.38 7.17
N GLN A 166 -0.85 -3.87 6.63
CA GLN A 166 -1.39 -3.44 5.34
C GLN A 166 -2.89 -3.17 5.46
N GLU A 167 -3.37 -2.11 4.82
CA GLU A 167 -4.79 -1.84 4.60
C GLU A 167 -5.01 -1.59 3.11
N VAL A 168 -5.95 -2.30 2.48
CA VAL A 168 -6.33 -2.09 1.09
C VAL A 168 -7.84 -1.87 1.03
N GLN A 169 -8.26 -0.71 0.52
CA GLN A 169 -9.67 -0.37 0.34
C GLN A 169 -10.01 -0.18 -1.14
N ALA A 170 -11.25 -0.52 -1.49
CA ALA A 170 -11.82 -0.15 -2.78
C ALA A 170 -11.87 1.39 -2.93
N PRO A 171 -11.88 1.95 -4.15
CA PRO A 171 -11.74 3.38 -4.37
C PRO A 171 -12.81 4.27 -3.69
N SER A 172 -14.00 3.74 -3.38
CA SER A 172 -15.14 4.54 -2.91
C SER A 172 -15.09 4.97 -1.44
N VAL A 173 -14.24 4.37 -0.61
CA VAL A 173 -14.15 4.65 0.83
C VAL A 173 -12.77 5.20 1.17
N GLY A 174 -12.71 6.33 1.88
CA GLY A 174 -11.45 6.90 2.36
C GLY A 174 -10.99 6.25 3.66
N ARG A 175 -9.68 6.09 3.81
CA ARG A 175 -9.04 5.52 5.01
C ARG A 175 -8.99 6.52 6.15
N ASN A 176 -8.96 6.00 7.37
CA ASN A 176 -8.90 6.81 8.60
C ASN A 176 -7.44 7.04 9.04
N VAL A 177 -6.98 8.30 9.00
CA VAL A 177 -5.62 8.67 9.44
C VAL A 177 -5.38 8.47 10.94
N ASN A 178 -6.41 8.61 11.78
CA ASN A 178 -6.26 8.45 13.23
C ASN A 178 -6.09 6.98 13.60
N GLU A 179 -6.75 6.07 12.89
CA GLU A 179 -6.49 4.63 13.06
C GLU A 179 -5.07 4.29 12.59
N PHE A 180 -4.60 4.92 11.52
CA PHE A 180 -3.24 4.72 11.07
C PHE A 180 -2.19 5.19 12.09
N LEU A 181 -2.39 6.38 12.69
CA LEU A 181 -1.55 6.89 13.76
C LEU A 181 -1.48 5.90 14.93
N ARG A 182 -2.64 5.40 15.38
CA ARG A 182 -2.74 4.38 16.42
C ARG A 182 -1.99 3.10 16.07
N GLN A 183 -2.06 2.64 14.81
CA GLN A 183 -1.33 1.46 14.34
C GLN A 183 0.19 1.66 14.41
N VAL A 184 0.69 2.83 13.98
CA VAL A 184 2.11 3.17 14.08
C VAL A 184 2.57 3.13 15.54
N GLU A 185 1.84 3.80 16.43
CA GLU A 185 2.15 3.82 17.86
C GLU A 185 2.17 2.40 18.47
N ALA A 186 1.21 1.56 18.09
CA ALA A 186 1.12 0.18 18.59
C ALA A 186 2.28 -0.68 18.10
N TRP A 187 2.66 -0.57 16.83
CA TRP A 187 3.77 -1.33 16.27
C TRP A 187 5.11 -0.92 16.85
N GLN A 188 5.37 0.39 16.98
CA GLN A 188 6.58 0.89 17.62
C GLN A 188 6.63 0.50 19.11
N HIS A 189 5.49 0.49 19.81
CA HIS A 189 5.43 0.02 21.18
C HIS A 189 5.76 -1.47 21.31
N ALA A 190 5.14 -2.31 20.48
CA ALA A 190 5.35 -3.76 20.48
C ALA A 190 6.81 -4.11 20.15
N GLU A 191 7.40 -3.46 19.15
CA GLU A 191 8.82 -3.63 18.79
C GLU A 191 9.74 -3.27 19.97
N LYS A 192 9.48 -2.13 20.63
CA LYS A 192 10.31 -1.64 21.73
C LYS A 192 10.25 -2.51 22.99
N THR A 193 9.10 -3.10 23.29
CA THR A 193 8.84 -3.76 24.58
C THR A 193 8.82 -5.28 24.49
N GLY A 194 8.53 -5.84 23.31
CA GLY A 194 8.20 -7.26 23.14
C GLY A 194 6.84 -7.65 23.70
N GLU A 195 6.03 -6.69 24.15
CA GLU A 195 4.64 -6.91 24.57
C GLU A 195 3.70 -6.83 23.37
N VAL A 196 2.47 -7.34 23.52
CA VAL A 196 1.45 -7.21 22.47
C VAL A 196 0.35 -6.25 22.88
N CYS A 197 -0.11 -5.48 21.90
CA CYS A 197 -1.16 -4.48 22.06
C CYS A 197 -2.54 -5.15 21.83
N PRO A 198 -3.45 -5.17 22.81
CA PRO A 198 -4.79 -5.75 22.64
C PRO A 198 -5.67 -4.92 21.68
N ALA A 199 -6.88 -5.42 21.39
CA ALA A 199 -7.84 -4.72 20.54
C ALA A 199 -8.12 -3.30 21.05
N ASN A 200 -8.26 -2.34 20.12
CA ASN A 200 -8.45 -0.90 20.39
C ASN A 200 -7.37 -0.24 21.26
N TRP A 201 -6.21 -0.88 21.45
CA TRP A 201 -5.12 -0.32 22.23
C TRP A 201 -4.68 1.05 21.69
N ARG A 202 -4.37 1.95 22.62
CA ARG A 202 -3.86 3.30 22.37
C ARG A 202 -2.75 3.58 23.40
N PRO A 203 -1.84 4.54 23.15
CA PRO A 203 -0.81 4.90 24.11
C PRO A 203 -1.35 5.12 25.53
N GLY A 204 -0.69 4.51 26.51
CA GLY A 204 -1.07 4.57 27.92
C GLY A 204 -2.11 3.53 28.37
N LYS A 205 -2.69 2.73 27.46
CA LYS A 205 -3.55 1.59 27.83
C LYS A 205 -2.71 0.34 28.12
N LYS A 206 -3.31 -0.61 28.85
CA LYS A 206 -2.67 -1.90 29.20
C LYS A 206 -2.34 -2.71 27.95
N THR A 207 -1.14 -3.27 27.94
CA THR A 207 -0.64 -4.27 27.01
C THR A 207 -0.74 -5.67 27.64
N LEU A 208 -0.40 -6.71 26.86
CA LEU A 208 -0.31 -8.09 27.35
C LEU A 208 1.16 -8.56 27.33
N PRO A 209 1.71 -8.99 28.49
CA PRO A 209 3.13 -9.31 28.63
C PRO A 209 3.46 -10.73 28.13
N VAL A 210 3.22 -11.01 26.84
CA VAL A 210 3.40 -12.35 26.25
C VAL A 210 4.85 -12.83 26.26
N ASN A 211 5.81 -11.91 26.32
CA ASN A 211 7.23 -12.20 26.49
C ASN A 211 7.59 -12.85 27.83
N THR A 212 6.72 -12.74 28.85
CA THR A 212 6.99 -13.24 30.21
C THR A 212 5.92 -14.16 30.77
N GLU A 213 4.65 -14.01 30.33
CA GLU A 213 3.51 -14.71 30.94
C GLU A 213 2.64 -15.52 29.97
N ALA A 214 3.15 -15.85 28.78
CA ALA A 214 2.38 -16.54 27.73
C ALA A 214 1.62 -17.80 28.23
N GLU A 215 2.29 -18.69 28.96
CA GLU A 215 1.67 -19.93 29.45
C GLU A 215 0.52 -19.67 30.41
N LYS A 216 0.68 -18.70 31.33
CA LYS A 216 -0.37 -18.32 32.30
C LYS A 216 -1.56 -17.67 31.61
N MET A 217 -1.30 -16.84 30.60
CA MET A 217 -2.34 -16.11 29.85
C MET A 217 -3.13 -17.00 28.88
N THR A 218 -2.59 -18.15 28.50
CA THR A 218 -3.22 -19.02 27.49
C THR A 218 -4.62 -19.44 27.94
N GLY A 219 -5.65 -19.01 27.19
CA GLY A 219 -7.06 -19.25 27.52
C GLY A 219 -7.60 -18.42 28.71
N ARG A 220 -6.82 -17.47 29.24
CA ARG A 220 -7.09 -16.70 30.46
C ARG A 220 -6.87 -15.19 30.29
N VAL A 221 -6.85 -14.68 29.06
CA VAL A 221 -6.61 -13.25 28.74
C VAL A 221 -7.58 -12.31 29.48
N GLY A 222 -8.80 -12.77 29.80
CA GLY A 222 -9.77 -12.00 30.59
C GLY A 222 -9.34 -11.68 32.02
N ASP A 223 -8.32 -12.39 32.56
CA ASP A 223 -7.73 -12.07 33.86
C ASP A 223 -6.80 -10.84 33.79
N TYR A 224 -6.43 -10.42 32.58
CA TYR A 224 -5.47 -9.35 32.29
C TYR A 224 -6.12 -8.10 31.71
N VAL A 225 -7.20 -8.27 30.95
CA VAL A 225 -7.94 -7.17 30.30
C VAL A 225 -9.44 -7.44 30.29
N THR A 226 -10.22 -6.41 30.57
CA THR A 226 -11.69 -6.43 30.58
C THR A 226 -12.28 -5.85 29.29
N ILE A 227 -13.55 -6.19 29.00
CA ILE A 227 -14.27 -5.60 27.85
C ILE A 227 -14.39 -4.07 27.97
N GLU A 228 -14.60 -3.55 29.18
CA GLU A 228 -14.65 -2.11 29.43
C GLU A 228 -13.32 -1.44 29.07
N GLU A 229 -12.19 -2.03 29.49
CA GLU A 229 -10.87 -1.52 29.13
C GLU A 229 -10.64 -1.57 27.61
N LEU A 230 -11.06 -2.65 26.93
CA LEU A 230 -10.96 -2.79 25.47
C LEU A 230 -11.83 -1.80 24.69
N LEU A 231 -12.91 -1.27 25.27
CA LEU A 231 -13.81 -0.33 24.59
C LEU A 231 -13.61 1.13 25.03
N SER A 232 -12.69 1.37 25.97
CA SER A 232 -12.33 2.70 26.51
C SER A 232 -11.29 3.47 25.70
#